data_AF-A0A3D5B683-F1
#
_entry.id   AF-A0A3D5B683-F1
#
_cell.length_a   1.000
_cell.length_b   1.000
_cell.length_c   1.000
_cell.angle_alpha   90.00
_cell.angle_beta   90.00
_cell.angle_gamma   90.00
#
_symmetry.space_group_name_H-M   'P 1'
#
loop_
_entity.id
_entity.type
_entity.pdbx_description
1 polymer ?
#
loop_
_entity_poly.entity_id
_entity_poly.type
_entity_poly.pdbx_seq_one_letter_code
_entity_poly.pdbx_strand_id
1 'polypeptide(L)'
;MIEVELQSMNWAEYVDGFVNGDLPFFILGWFPDFADPDTWLSPFASCIQSPDNGVNYCNEEMDALLLAAASSSDPEERTTLYEQIGELYAEDVPTIPLFWEPEFVTYRDGVEGVVIGPPFEFNYNVLSFADDASPASGSADTIIIGTTDEVNSLDASDAYATHDWEIIKNTGAALLSYTPGTSELVPGAAADYPTVSDDGMTYTFTLRDNLMFADGTPVTAQNYVDSWDRLNNLEGQVSGLIQLYVDTVVAVDDLTVQYNLKSSFGFFPALAATAPFVVTNPAEFLPDAINQFPAIVDGIGPYRMVSHTPGEQMVLEANPFYFGDDAPMIQTVIIKYFANPTTMSNAIESGAIDIAWRTLGPVEAIRLQSVEGVTVVQVDAPALRYMVFNHTYTISE
;
A
#
# COMPACT_ATOMS: atom_id res chain seq x y z
N MET A 1 9.12 7.20 -39.33
CA MET A 1 9.05 5.89 -38.66
C MET A 1 10.27 5.85 -37.77
N ILE A 2 10.07 5.71 -36.45
CA ILE A 2 11.16 5.60 -35.48
C ILE A 2 11.49 4.09 -35.38
N GLU A 3 12.77 3.74 -35.47
CA GLU A 3 13.25 2.38 -35.23
C GLU A 3 13.66 2.27 -33.75
N VAL A 4 13.13 1.28 -33.05
CA VAL A 4 13.33 1.08 -31.61
C VAL A 4 13.96 -0.30 -31.39
N GLU A 5 15.09 -0.33 -30.70
CA GLU A 5 15.74 -1.56 -30.25
C GLU A 5 15.41 -1.79 -28.78
N LEU A 6 14.68 -2.88 -28.47
CA LEU A 6 14.32 -3.22 -27.09
C LEU A 6 15.51 -3.85 -26.38
N GLN A 7 15.92 -3.24 -25.26
CA GLN A 7 16.91 -3.78 -24.36
C GLN A 7 16.20 -4.29 -23.10
N SER A 8 16.46 -5.55 -22.72
CA SER A 8 15.97 -6.13 -21.48
C SER A 8 17.08 -6.17 -20.44
N MET A 9 16.75 -5.81 -19.19
CA MET A 9 17.64 -5.91 -18.04
C MET A 9 16.91 -6.70 -16.94
N ASN A 10 17.66 -7.29 -16.00
CA ASN A 10 17.03 -7.74 -14.77
C ASN A 10 16.63 -6.53 -13.90
N TRP A 11 15.67 -6.69 -12.99
CA TRP A 11 15.10 -5.56 -12.25
C TRP A 11 16.15 -4.76 -11.45
N ALA A 12 17.09 -5.43 -10.78
CA ALA A 12 18.12 -4.74 -10.01
C ALA A 12 19.05 -3.90 -10.91
N GLU A 13 19.51 -4.47 -12.03
CA GLU A 13 20.29 -3.73 -13.04
C GLU A 13 19.49 -2.58 -13.67
N TYR A 14 18.17 -2.76 -13.84
CA TYR A 14 17.29 -1.75 -14.40
C TYR A 14 17.16 -0.55 -13.47
N VAL A 15 16.93 -0.82 -12.18
CA VAL A 15 16.87 0.20 -11.11
C VAL A 15 18.19 0.95 -11.01
N ASP A 16 19.30 0.24 -10.90
CA ASP A 16 20.63 0.86 -10.87
C ASP A 16 20.85 1.74 -12.11
N GLY A 17 20.46 1.25 -13.29
CA GLY A 17 20.60 1.96 -14.55
C GLY A 17 19.83 3.29 -14.59
N PHE A 18 18.56 3.32 -14.17
CA PHE A 18 17.80 4.57 -14.20
C PHE A 18 18.18 5.53 -13.07
N VAL A 19 18.51 5.03 -11.87
CA VAL A 19 18.93 5.87 -10.73
C VAL A 19 20.28 6.52 -11.02
N ASN A 20 21.21 5.79 -11.65
CA ASN A 20 22.51 6.36 -12.06
C ASN A 20 22.40 7.31 -13.27
N GLY A 21 21.22 7.41 -13.90
CA GLY A 21 20.99 8.23 -15.08
C GLY A 21 21.58 7.64 -16.37
N ASP A 22 21.86 6.34 -16.41
CA ASP A 22 22.46 5.65 -17.56
C ASP A 22 21.44 5.37 -18.68
N LEU A 23 20.14 5.37 -18.34
CA LEU A 23 19.07 5.09 -19.30
C LEU A 23 18.51 6.39 -19.91
N PRO A 24 18.53 6.56 -21.24
CA PRO A 24 18.02 7.77 -21.89
C PRO A 24 16.48 7.88 -21.83
N PHE A 25 15.80 6.77 -22.10
CA PHE A 25 14.36 6.62 -21.96
C PHE A 25 14.02 5.15 -21.71
N PHE A 26 12.98 4.90 -20.91
CA PHE A 26 12.66 3.56 -20.43
C PHE A 26 11.20 3.48 -19.94
N ILE A 27 10.67 2.28 -19.71
CA ILE A 27 9.27 2.07 -19.28
C ILE A 27 9.26 1.69 -17.82
N LEU A 28 8.43 2.37 -17.01
CA LEU A 28 8.21 2.02 -15.62
C LEU A 28 6.71 1.79 -15.36
N GLY A 29 6.42 1.27 -14.16
CA GLY A 29 5.09 1.12 -13.61
C GLY A 29 4.98 1.82 -12.27
N TRP A 30 3.82 2.41 -11.98
CA TRP A 30 3.53 3.05 -10.71
C TRP A 30 2.16 2.63 -10.19
N PHE A 31 2.09 2.49 -8.88
CA PHE A 31 0.86 2.30 -8.12
C PHE A 31 0.86 3.38 -7.04
N PRO A 32 -0.30 3.97 -6.70
CA PRO A 32 -0.33 5.06 -5.74
C PRO A 32 -0.02 4.53 -4.34
N ASP A 33 0.80 5.23 -3.59
CA ASP A 33 1.08 4.88 -2.19
C ASP A 33 -0.11 5.17 -1.28
N PHE A 34 -0.87 6.24 -1.60
CA PHE A 34 -2.05 6.68 -0.87
C PHE A 34 -3.05 7.34 -1.83
N ALA A 35 -4.31 7.48 -1.41
CA ALA A 35 -5.38 7.97 -2.27
C ALA A 35 -5.39 9.51 -2.39
N ASP A 36 -4.41 10.08 -3.11
CA ASP A 36 -4.32 11.52 -3.38
C ASP A 36 -3.67 11.80 -4.75
N PRO A 37 -3.98 12.92 -5.45
CA PRO A 37 -3.31 13.24 -6.72
C PRO A 37 -1.80 13.49 -6.58
N ASP A 38 -1.28 13.85 -5.41
CA ASP A 38 0.15 14.13 -5.20
C ASP A 38 1.06 12.95 -5.57
N THR A 39 0.72 11.72 -5.15
CA THR A 39 1.50 10.50 -5.44
C THR A 39 1.57 10.18 -6.94
N TRP A 40 0.73 10.81 -7.78
CA TRP A 40 0.77 10.66 -9.23
C TRP A 40 1.67 11.66 -9.97
N LEU A 41 2.15 12.69 -9.27
CA LEU A 41 2.82 13.83 -9.89
C LEU A 41 4.16 14.11 -9.23
N SER A 42 4.17 14.31 -7.91
CA SER A 42 5.37 14.68 -7.14
C SER A 42 6.55 13.71 -7.33
N PRO A 43 6.36 12.38 -7.36
CA PRO A 43 7.45 11.42 -7.62
C PRO A 43 8.15 11.59 -8.97
N PHE A 44 7.50 12.21 -9.95
CA PHE A 44 8.02 12.35 -11.32
C PHE A 44 8.39 13.79 -11.69
N ALA A 45 7.74 14.76 -11.05
CA ALA A 45 7.80 16.17 -11.44
C ALA A 45 8.42 17.08 -10.38
N SER A 46 8.64 16.61 -9.14
CA SER A 46 9.36 17.40 -8.15
C SER A 46 10.88 17.28 -8.31
N CYS A 47 11.62 18.36 -8.07
CA CYS A 47 13.08 18.34 -8.13
C CYS A 47 13.71 17.37 -7.12
N ILE A 48 13.04 17.11 -5.99
CA ILE A 48 13.53 16.23 -4.92
C ILE A 48 13.33 14.75 -5.27
N GLN A 49 12.15 14.38 -5.80
CA GLN A 49 11.77 12.96 -5.96
C GLN A 49 11.95 12.43 -7.39
N SER A 50 11.94 13.29 -8.41
CA SER A 50 12.11 12.84 -9.81
C SER A 50 13.41 12.05 -10.08
N PRO A 51 14.55 12.30 -9.40
CA PRO A 51 15.76 11.50 -9.57
C PRO A 51 15.60 10.05 -9.11
N ASP A 52 14.79 9.78 -8.09
CA ASP A 52 14.56 8.42 -7.56
C ASP A 52 13.84 7.52 -8.57
N ASN A 53 13.15 8.14 -9.55
CA ASN A 53 12.48 7.45 -10.66
C ASN A 53 13.24 7.59 -11.99
N GLY A 54 14.49 8.09 -11.96
CA GLY A 54 15.34 8.29 -13.14
C GLY A 54 14.84 9.34 -14.15
N VAL A 55 13.82 10.12 -13.78
CA VAL A 55 13.28 11.20 -14.63
C VAL A 55 14.25 12.37 -14.66
N ASN A 56 14.87 12.68 -13.51
CA ASN A 56 15.84 13.77 -13.35
C ASN A 56 15.31 15.14 -13.84
N TYR A 57 14.00 15.35 -13.75
CA TYR A 57 13.34 16.61 -14.11
C TYR A 57 13.36 17.58 -12.92
N CYS A 58 13.59 18.86 -13.19
CA CYS A 58 13.50 19.89 -12.17
C CYS A 58 13.10 21.25 -12.77
N ASN A 59 11.98 21.79 -12.28
CA ASN A 59 11.46 23.10 -12.63
C ASN A 59 10.92 23.77 -11.36
N GLU A 60 11.43 24.96 -11.01
CA GLU A 60 11.05 25.67 -9.79
C GLU A 60 9.56 26.09 -9.78
N GLU A 61 8.95 26.34 -10.96
CA GLU A 61 7.53 26.64 -11.07
C GLU A 61 6.67 25.40 -10.78
N MET A 62 7.08 24.24 -11.32
CA MET A 62 6.42 22.96 -11.02
C MET A 62 6.50 22.63 -9.53
N ASP A 63 7.68 22.76 -8.91
CA ASP A 63 7.85 22.54 -7.46
C ASP A 63 6.96 23.46 -6.63
N ALA A 64 6.86 24.74 -7.00
CA ALA A 64 6.02 25.70 -6.30
C ALA A 64 4.53 25.34 -6.41
N LEU A 65 4.08 24.90 -7.59
CA LEU A 65 2.70 24.46 -7.81
C LEU A 65 2.38 23.17 -7.04
N LEU A 66 3.26 22.17 -7.10
CA LEU A 66 3.11 20.91 -6.36
C LEU A 66 3.03 21.17 -4.86
N LEU A 67 3.94 22.00 -4.31
CA LEU A 67 3.92 22.34 -2.89
C LEU A 67 2.65 23.09 -2.49
N ALA A 68 2.17 24.03 -3.32
CA ALA A 68 0.92 24.74 -3.06
C ALA A 68 -0.28 23.79 -3.06
N ALA A 69 -0.35 22.87 -4.04
CA ALA A 69 -1.43 21.88 -4.16
C ALA A 69 -1.44 20.89 -2.99
N ALA A 70 -0.26 20.46 -2.56
CA ALA A 70 -0.05 19.62 -1.39
C ALA A 70 -0.43 20.34 -0.08
N SER A 71 -0.16 21.65 0.02
CA SER A 71 -0.37 22.43 1.24
C SER A 71 -1.82 22.87 1.46
N SER A 72 -2.60 23.01 0.39
CA SER A 72 -3.99 23.45 0.50
C SER A 72 -4.89 22.34 1.06
N SER A 73 -5.86 22.74 1.88
CA SER A 73 -6.94 21.88 2.38
C SER A 73 -8.27 22.16 1.69
N ASP A 74 -8.34 23.18 0.82
CA ASP A 74 -9.53 23.53 0.05
C ASP A 74 -9.58 22.71 -1.25
N PRO A 75 -10.58 21.81 -1.43
CA PRO A 75 -10.70 21.01 -2.64
C PRO A 75 -10.79 21.81 -3.96
N GLU A 76 -11.39 23.00 -3.95
CA GLU A 76 -11.52 23.82 -5.17
C GLU A 76 -10.17 24.46 -5.55
N GLU A 77 -9.44 24.94 -4.55
CA GLU A 77 -8.07 25.47 -4.74
C GLU A 77 -7.13 24.36 -5.21
N ARG A 78 -7.15 23.19 -4.56
CA ARG A 78 -6.35 22.02 -4.98
C ARG A 78 -6.66 21.62 -6.42
N THR A 79 -7.94 21.56 -6.79
CA THR A 79 -8.35 21.23 -8.17
C THR A 79 -7.73 22.21 -9.17
N THR A 80 -7.83 23.52 -8.89
CA THR A 80 -7.27 24.56 -9.77
C THR A 80 -5.74 24.45 -9.90
N LEU A 81 -5.06 24.14 -8.80
CA LEU A 81 -3.60 23.95 -8.81
C LEU A 81 -3.19 22.70 -9.59
N TYR A 82 -3.89 21.58 -9.41
CA TYR A 82 -3.61 20.36 -10.20
C TYR A 82 -3.93 20.51 -11.69
N GLU A 83 -4.91 21.34 -12.06
CA GLU A 83 -5.12 21.72 -13.47
C GLU A 83 -3.91 22.46 -14.05
N GLN A 84 -3.35 23.44 -13.31
CA GLN A 84 -2.14 24.16 -13.72
C GLN A 84 -0.91 23.24 -13.79
N ILE A 85 -0.75 22.35 -12.81
CA ILE A 85 0.30 21.32 -12.83
C ILE A 85 0.14 20.44 -14.07
N GLY A 86 -1.08 19.99 -14.39
CA GLY A 86 -1.36 19.18 -15.56
C GLY A 86 -1.02 19.88 -16.88
N GLU A 87 -1.29 21.18 -17.00
CA GLU A 87 -0.89 22.00 -18.15
C GLU A 87 0.63 22.07 -18.30
N LEU A 88 1.35 22.41 -17.23
CA LEU A 88 2.81 22.48 -17.24
C LEU A 88 3.45 21.10 -17.47
N TYR A 89 2.89 20.05 -16.89
CA TYR A 89 3.34 18.66 -17.06
C TYR A 89 3.21 18.22 -18.53
N ALA A 90 2.13 18.64 -19.20
CA ALA A 90 1.94 18.35 -20.62
C ALA A 90 2.88 19.15 -21.55
N GLU A 91 3.33 20.34 -21.12
CA GLU A 91 4.32 21.14 -21.85
C GLU A 91 5.74 20.57 -21.67
N ASP A 92 6.12 20.29 -20.43
CA ASP A 92 7.49 19.87 -20.08
C ASP A 92 7.72 18.37 -20.28
N VAL A 93 6.67 17.56 -20.25
CA VAL A 93 6.68 16.10 -20.43
C VAL A 93 7.70 15.39 -19.51
N PRO A 94 7.57 15.45 -18.16
CA PRO A 94 8.39 14.65 -17.26
C PRO A 94 8.28 13.15 -17.57
N THR A 95 7.04 12.67 -17.74
CA THR A 95 6.77 11.31 -18.23
C THR A 95 5.61 11.31 -19.23
N ILE A 96 5.44 10.19 -19.96
CA ILE A 96 4.26 9.97 -20.82
C ILE A 96 3.46 8.80 -20.27
N PRO A 97 2.27 9.03 -19.68
CA PRO A 97 1.31 7.98 -19.35
C PRO A 97 0.96 7.15 -20.60
N LEU A 98 1.06 5.83 -20.52
CA LEU A 98 0.77 4.93 -21.64
C LEU A 98 -0.61 4.28 -21.50
N PHE A 99 -0.81 3.53 -20.41
CA PHE A 99 -2.08 2.87 -20.13
C PHE A 99 -2.18 2.48 -18.66
N TRP A 100 -3.41 2.35 -18.18
CA TRP A 100 -3.72 1.73 -16.91
C TRP A 100 -3.70 0.21 -17.08
N GLU A 101 -2.84 -0.48 -16.35
CA GLU A 101 -2.76 -1.93 -16.32
C GLU A 101 -3.94 -2.47 -15.48
N PRO A 102 -4.80 -3.32 -16.05
CA PRO A 102 -5.91 -3.88 -15.30
C PRO A 102 -5.40 -4.95 -14.34
N GLU A 103 -5.87 -4.88 -13.09
CA GLU A 103 -5.73 -5.95 -12.12
C GLU A 103 -7.01 -6.77 -12.03
N PHE A 104 -6.89 -8.03 -11.64
CA PHE A 104 -8.02 -8.96 -11.59
C PHE A 104 -8.03 -9.73 -10.29
N VAL A 105 -9.22 -9.83 -9.70
CA VAL A 105 -9.50 -10.78 -8.63
C VAL A 105 -10.48 -11.82 -9.17
N THR A 106 -10.18 -13.09 -8.91
CA THR A 106 -11.11 -14.20 -9.21
C THR A 106 -11.47 -14.89 -7.92
N TYR A 107 -12.73 -15.19 -7.68
CA TYR A 107 -13.16 -15.90 -6.49
C TYR A 107 -14.27 -16.89 -6.82
N ARG A 108 -14.39 -17.93 -6.01
CA ARG A 108 -15.41 -18.98 -6.20
C ARG A 108 -16.80 -18.44 -5.87
N ASP A 109 -17.81 -19.01 -6.52
CA ASP A 109 -19.20 -18.72 -6.19
C ASP A 109 -19.48 -19.03 -4.71
N GLY A 110 -20.19 -18.11 -4.05
CA GLY A 110 -20.48 -18.16 -2.63
C GLY A 110 -19.41 -17.52 -1.73
N VAL A 111 -18.27 -17.07 -2.27
CA VAL A 111 -17.37 -16.16 -1.55
C VAL A 111 -17.97 -14.75 -1.60
N GLU A 112 -18.15 -14.13 -0.44
CA GLU A 112 -18.72 -12.79 -0.29
C GLU A 112 -17.70 -11.81 0.30
N GLY A 113 -17.95 -10.51 0.12
CA GLY A 113 -17.10 -9.44 0.68
C GLY A 113 -15.79 -9.19 -0.09
N VAL A 114 -15.62 -9.76 -1.29
CA VAL A 114 -14.42 -9.51 -2.12
C VAL A 114 -14.50 -8.12 -2.74
N VAL A 115 -13.95 -7.14 -2.04
CA VAL A 115 -13.83 -5.75 -2.48
C VAL A 115 -12.37 -5.32 -2.42
N ILE A 116 -11.88 -4.77 -3.51
CA ILE A 116 -10.53 -4.20 -3.60
C ILE A 116 -10.67 -2.70 -3.77
N GLY A 117 -10.33 -1.95 -2.72
CA GLY A 117 -10.35 -0.48 -2.74
C GLY A 117 -9.04 0.10 -3.30
N PRO A 118 -9.02 1.37 -3.71
CA PRO A 118 -7.78 2.10 -3.91
C PRO A 118 -7.09 2.38 -2.56
N PRO A 119 -5.75 2.33 -2.43
CA PRO A 119 -4.74 1.85 -3.39
C PRO A 119 -4.41 0.35 -3.19
N PHE A 120 -5.27 -0.55 -3.67
CA PHE A 120 -5.20 -2.01 -3.43
C PHE A 120 -5.49 -2.44 -1.99
N GLU A 121 -6.44 -1.76 -1.33
CA GLU A 121 -6.98 -2.18 -0.04
C GLU A 121 -7.81 -3.45 -0.21
N PHE A 122 -7.29 -4.57 0.28
CA PHE A 122 -8.03 -5.81 0.38
C PHE A 122 -8.20 -6.21 1.85
N ASN A 123 -9.38 -5.96 2.40
CA ASN A 123 -9.69 -6.21 3.81
C ASN A 123 -10.25 -7.62 3.99
N TYR A 124 -9.56 -8.46 4.77
CA TYR A 124 -9.97 -9.85 4.95
C TYR A 124 -11.09 -10.03 5.98
N ASN A 125 -11.33 -9.03 6.83
CA ASN A 125 -12.32 -9.12 7.91
C ASN A 125 -13.77 -9.00 7.41
N VAL A 126 -13.95 -8.45 6.21
CA VAL A 126 -15.26 -8.38 5.54
C VAL A 126 -15.57 -9.61 4.69
N LEU A 127 -14.61 -10.54 4.54
CA LEU A 127 -14.82 -11.78 3.80
C LEU A 127 -15.75 -12.72 4.57
N SER A 128 -16.59 -13.43 3.83
CA SER A 128 -17.47 -14.47 4.36
C SER A 128 -17.86 -15.46 3.28
N PHE A 129 -18.61 -16.49 3.67
CA PHE A 129 -19.20 -17.47 2.77
C PHE A 129 -20.72 -17.42 2.86
N ALA A 130 -21.39 -17.48 1.72
CA ALA A 130 -22.82 -17.74 1.65
C ALA A 130 -23.16 -19.12 2.24
N ASP A 131 -24.40 -19.31 2.70
CA ASP A 131 -24.86 -20.54 3.36
C ASP A 131 -24.69 -21.81 2.50
N ASP A 132 -24.75 -21.68 1.18
CA ASP A 132 -24.62 -22.79 0.20
C ASP A 132 -23.23 -22.86 -0.46
N ALA A 133 -22.27 -22.05 0.00
CA ALA A 133 -20.91 -22.06 -0.50
C ALA A 133 -20.21 -23.40 -0.21
N SER A 134 -19.20 -23.70 -1.02
CA SER A 134 -18.33 -24.87 -0.86
C SER A 134 -16.87 -24.43 -0.73
N PRO A 135 -16.44 -24.03 0.48
CA PRO A 135 -15.08 -23.56 0.74
C PRO A 135 -14.03 -24.58 0.33
N ALA A 136 -12.91 -24.12 -0.23
CA ALA A 136 -11.77 -24.96 -0.63
C ALA A 136 -11.18 -25.75 0.54
N SER A 137 -11.23 -25.17 1.74
CA SER A 137 -10.81 -25.82 2.99
C SER A 137 -11.79 -26.90 3.48
N GLY A 138 -13.03 -26.92 2.98
CA GLY A 138 -14.14 -27.70 3.51
C GLY A 138 -14.77 -27.11 4.80
N SER A 139 -14.36 -25.89 5.20
CA SER A 139 -14.88 -25.19 6.38
C SER A 139 -15.22 -23.74 6.06
N ALA A 140 -16.38 -23.25 6.51
CA ALA A 140 -16.73 -21.84 6.39
C ALA A 140 -15.89 -20.92 7.30
N ASP A 141 -15.15 -21.49 8.25
CA ASP A 141 -14.24 -20.74 9.13
C ASP A 141 -12.86 -20.49 8.48
N THR A 142 -12.59 -21.04 7.30
CA THR A 142 -11.27 -20.96 6.67
C THR A 142 -11.36 -20.61 5.20
N ILE A 143 -10.75 -19.49 4.81
CA ILE A 143 -10.61 -19.06 3.42
C ILE A 143 -9.17 -19.23 2.94
N ILE A 144 -8.99 -19.68 1.70
CA ILE A 144 -7.69 -19.84 1.06
C ILE A 144 -7.54 -18.83 -0.08
N ILE A 145 -6.63 -17.88 0.09
CA ILE A 145 -6.31 -16.85 -0.90
C ILE A 145 -5.02 -17.27 -1.61
N GLY A 146 -5.07 -17.51 -2.91
CA GLY A 146 -3.90 -17.73 -3.75
C GLY A 146 -3.34 -16.41 -4.28
N THR A 147 -2.02 -16.27 -4.27
CA THR A 147 -1.32 -15.15 -4.88
C THR A 147 0.01 -15.61 -5.49
N THR A 148 0.56 -14.85 -6.45
CA THR A 148 1.96 -15.02 -6.89
C THR A 148 2.88 -13.92 -6.36
N ASP A 149 2.36 -12.97 -5.60
CA ASP A 149 3.11 -11.86 -5.01
C ASP A 149 3.63 -12.32 -3.63
N GLU A 150 4.94 -12.40 -3.45
CA GLU A 150 5.55 -12.80 -2.17
C GLU A 150 5.88 -11.58 -1.32
N VAL A 151 5.77 -11.73 0.01
CA VAL A 151 6.19 -10.66 0.92
C VAL A 151 7.72 -10.54 0.92
N ASN A 152 8.21 -9.30 0.87
CA ASN A 152 9.63 -8.94 0.98
C ASN A 152 10.00 -8.53 2.39
N SER A 153 9.06 -7.91 3.13
CA SER A 153 9.24 -7.49 4.51
C SER A 153 7.89 -7.34 5.21
N LEU A 154 7.79 -7.77 6.47
CA LEU A 154 6.62 -7.59 7.32
C LEU A 154 6.87 -6.55 8.43
N ASP A 155 7.99 -5.83 8.35
CA ASP A 155 8.31 -4.72 9.25
C ASP A 155 7.79 -3.42 8.64
N ALA A 156 6.87 -2.73 9.32
CA ALA A 156 6.31 -1.46 8.84
C ALA A 156 7.37 -0.35 8.66
N SER A 157 8.55 -0.48 9.28
CA SER A 157 9.68 0.44 9.09
C SER A 157 10.53 0.12 7.84
N ASP A 158 10.26 -0.97 7.11
CA ASP A 158 11.02 -1.40 5.93
C ASP A 158 10.14 -1.74 4.73
N ALA A 159 9.00 -2.38 4.95
CA ALA A 159 8.05 -2.83 3.94
C ALA A 159 7.63 -1.72 2.96
N TYR A 160 7.82 -1.97 1.66
CA TYR A 160 7.38 -1.05 0.60
C TYR A 160 6.65 -1.76 -0.55
N ALA A 161 6.64 -3.09 -0.58
CA ALA A 161 5.87 -3.80 -1.60
C ALA A 161 4.38 -3.81 -1.27
N THR A 162 3.54 -3.84 -2.30
CA THR A 162 2.09 -3.75 -2.12
C THR A 162 1.53 -4.96 -1.35
N HIS A 163 2.08 -6.17 -1.54
CA HIS A 163 1.67 -7.35 -0.75
C HIS A 163 2.15 -7.26 0.70
N ASP A 164 3.33 -6.69 0.97
CA ASP A 164 3.78 -6.41 2.35
C ASP A 164 2.74 -5.55 3.09
N TRP A 165 2.33 -4.46 2.45
CA TRP A 165 1.36 -3.51 3.00
C TRP A 165 -0.02 -4.14 3.18
N GLU A 166 -0.44 -5.04 2.28
CA GLU A 166 -1.68 -5.81 2.42
C GLU A 166 -1.66 -6.65 3.70
N ILE A 167 -0.57 -7.37 3.96
CA ILE A 167 -0.44 -8.20 5.18
C ILE A 167 -0.34 -7.33 6.44
N ILE A 168 0.46 -6.27 6.41
CA ILE A 168 0.63 -5.36 7.57
C ILE A 168 -0.71 -4.69 7.93
N LYS A 169 -1.54 -4.30 6.95
CA LYS A 169 -2.85 -3.70 7.21
C LYS A 169 -3.93 -4.71 7.61
N ASN A 170 -3.79 -5.98 7.27
CA ASN A 170 -4.69 -7.05 7.76
C ASN A 170 -4.29 -7.58 9.15
N THR A 171 -3.03 -7.39 9.56
CA THR A 171 -2.52 -7.80 10.88
C THR A 171 -2.37 -6.65 11.88
N GLY A 172 -2.40 -5.41 11.40
CA GLY A 172 -2.37 -4.19 12.20
C GLY A 172 -3.51 -3.23 11.85
N ALA A 173 -3.43 -2.00 12.36
CA ALA A 173 -4.30 -0.90 11.96
C ALA A 173 -3.51 0.40 12.04
N ALA A 174 -3.58 1.21 10.98
CA ALA A 174 -3.05 2.56 10.98
C ALA A 174 -4.00 3.50 11.74
N LEU A 175 -3.60 4.75 11.97
CA LEU A 175 -4.42 5.72 12.71
C LEU A 175 -5.75 6.00 11.99
N LEU A 176 -5.70 6.12 10.67
CA LEU A 176 -6.85 6.14 9.79
C LEU A 176 -6.89 4.87 8.93
N SER A 177 -8.01 4.63 8.29
CA SER A 177 -8.20 3.53 7.34
C SER A 177 -9.12 3.99 6.21
N TYR A 178 -9.37 3.12 5.24
CA TYR A 178 -10.33 3.35 4.17
C TYR A 178 -11.55 2.45 4.37
N THR A 179 -12.74 2.98 4.09
CA THR A 179 -13.94 2.13 3.97
C THR A 179 -13.68 1.09 2.88
N PRO A 180 -13.83 -0.23 3.17
CA PRO A 180 -13.50 -1.30 2.22
C PRO A 180 -14.08 -1.06 0.83
N GLY A 181 -13.25 -1.18 -0.20
CA GLY A 181 -13.64 -0.94 -1.60
C GLY A 181 -13.70 0.52 -2.05
N THR A 182 -13.34 1.49 -1.19
CA THR A 182 -13.42 2.93 -1.50
C THR A 182 -12.14 3.67 -1.11
N SER A 183 -12.03 4.94 -1.50
CA SER A 183 -11.01 5.89 -1.00
C SER A 183 -11.51 6.77 0.14
N GLU A 184 -12.68 6.47 0.73
CA GLU A 184 -13.23 7.25 1.85
C GLU A 184 -12.47 6.92 3.13
N LEU A 185 -11.78 7.92 3.70
CA LEU A 185 -11.08 7.78 4.96
C LEU A 185 -12.04 7.64 6.14
N VAL A 186 -11.73 6.74 7.07
CA VAL A 186 -12.45 6.52 8.33
C VAL A 186 -11.47 6.34 9.49
N PRO A 187 -11.88 6.56 10.75
CA PRO A 187 -11.01 6.31 11.91
C PRO A 187 -10.60 4.83 12.04
N GLY A 188 -9.29 4.58 12.03
CA GLY A 188 -8.68 3.26 12.25
C GLY A 188 -8.41 3.03 13.73
N ALA A 189 -7.14 3.00 14.14
CA ALA A 189 -6.74 2.96 15.55
C ALA A 189 -7.07 4.26 16.31
N ALA A 190 -7.24 5.38 15.60
CA ALA A 190 -7.77 6.61 16.18
C ALA A 190 -9.28 6.48 16.46
N ALA A 191 -9.75 7.15 17.50
CA ALA A 191 -11.15 7.20 17.89
C ALA A 191 -11.99 8.13 16.99
N ASP A 192 -11.35 9.13 16.39
CA ASP A 192 -11.95 10.11 15.47
C ASP A 192 -10.87 10.65 14.51
N TYR A 193 -11.27 11.49 13.55
CA TYR A 193 -10.35 12.25 12.71
C TYR A 193 -9.44 13.18 13.55
N PRO A 194 -8.23 13.48 13.06
CA PRO A 194 -7.29 14.31 13.80
C PRO A 194 -7.79 15.73 13.96
N THR A 195 -7.43 16.36 15.07
CA THR A 195 -7.45 17.82 15.17
C THR A 195 -6.22 18.37 14.44
N VAL A 196 -6.42 19.31 13.53
CA VAL A 196 -5.36 19.94 12.74
C VAL A 196 -5.12 21.36 13.23
N SER A 197 -3.86 21.76 13.38
CA SER A 197 -3.49 23.15 13.73
C SER A 197 -3.84 24.14 12.62
N ASP A 198 -3.98 25.42 12.98
CA ASP A 198 -4.32 26.51 12.04
C ASP A 198 -3.32 26.64 10.87
N ASP A 199 -2.05 26.25 11.08
CA ASP A 199 -0.99 26.26 10.07
C ASP A 199 -0.89 24.96 9.27
N GLY A 200 -1.71 23.95 9.56
CA GLY A 200 -1.71 22.66 8.87
C GLY A 200 -0.49 21.78 9.16
N MET A 201 0.37 22.14 10.11
CA MET A 201 1.64 21.44 10.37
C MET A 201 1.56 20.45 11.54
N THR A 202 0.47 20.43 12.30
CA THR A 202 0.31 19.54 13.45
C THR A 202 -1.01 18.79 13.36
N TYR A 203 -0.92 17.46 13.42
CA TYR A 203 -2.06 16.56 13.44
C TYR A 203 -2.08 15.78 14.76
N THR A 204 -3.13 15.96 15.55
CA THR A 204 -3.30 15.31 16.85
C THR A 204 -4.40 14.26 16.76
N PHE A 205 -4.04 13.00 17.01
CA PHE A 205 -4.95 11.87 17.04
C PHE A 205 -5.17 11.41 18.48
N THR A 206 -6.43 11.16 18.82
CA THR A 206 -6.79 10.44 20.03
C THR A 206 -6.99 8.97 19.67
N LEU A 207 -6.26 8.07 20.33
CA LEU A 207 -6.38 6.62 20.17
C LEU A 207 -7.69 6.13 20.75
N ARG A 208 -8.19 5.00 20.23
CA ARG A 208 -9.29 4.27 20.86
C ARG A 208 -8.89 3.77 22.26
N ASP A 209 -9.86 3.72 23.16
CA ASP A 209 -9.65 3.18 24.50
C ASP A 209 -9.35 1.68 24.44
N ASN A 210 -8.43 1.22 25.30
CA ASN A 210 -8.10 -0.20 25.52
C ASN A 210 -7.63 -0.96 24.27
N LEU A 211 -6.95 -0.29 23.33
CA LEU A 211 -6.25 -0.99 22.25
C LEU A 211 -5.23 -1.98 22.83
N MET A 212 -5.19 -3.18 22.24
CA MET A 212 -4.26 -4.23 22.62
C MET A 212 -3.64 -4.85 21.37
N PHE A 213 -2.36 -5.19 21.46
CA PHE A 213 -1.73 -6.13 20.54
C PHE A 213 -2.33 -7.51 20.71
N ALA A 214 -2.18 -8.39 19.72
CA ALA A 214 -2.78 -9.73 19.75
C ALA A 214 -2.18 -10.66 20.83
N ASP A 215 -1.06 -10.27 21.45
CA ASP A 215 -0.48 -10.91 22.65
C ASP A 215 -1.13 -10.46 23.97
N GLY A 216 -2.06 -9.49 23.90
CA GLY A 216 -2.78 -8.90 25.03
C GLY A 216 -2.06 -7.74 25.72
N THR A 217 -0.92 -7.29 25.21
CA THR A 217 -0.23 -6.10 25.73
C THR A 217 -0.94 -4.82 25.28
N PRO A 218 -1.07 -3.81 26.16
CA PRO A 218 -1.77 -2.57 25.82
C PRO A 218 -0.96 -1.71 24.85
N VAL A 219 -1.69 -1.01 23.97
CA VAL A 219 -1.12 -0.02 23.04
C VAL A 219 -1.35 1.38 23.60
N THR A 220 -0.33 2.22 23.50
CA THR A 220 -0.33 3.63 23.93
C THR A 220 0.25 4.51 22.84
N ALA A 221 0.08 5.83 22.98
CA ALA A 221 0.71 6.80 22.08
C ALA A 221 2.24 6.68 22.04
N GLN A 222 2.87 6.20 23.12
CA GLN A 222 4.33 5.97 23.14
C GLN A 222 4.74 4.89 22.13
N ASN A 223 3.90 3.88 21.86
CA ASN A 223 4.21 2.87 20.85
C ASN A 223 4.30 3.48 19.45
N TYR A 224 3.51 4.51 19.13
CA TYR A 224 3.61 5.23 17.86
C TYR A 224 4.87 6.09 17.76
N VAL A 225 5.31 6.70 18.87
CA VAL A 225 6.60 7.39 18.94
C VAL A 225 7.74 6.39 18.71
N ASP A 226 7.69 5.24 19.37
CA ASP A 226 8.72 4.20 19.21
C ASP A 226 8.75 3.65 17.77
N SER A 227 7.59 3.44 17.13
CA SER A 227 7.50 3.03 15.72
C SER A 227 8.04 4.10 14.76
N TRP A 228 7.79 5.39 15.04
CA TRP A 228 8.40 6.48 14.29
C TRP A 228 9.92 6.53 14.47
N ASP A 229 10.41 6.39 15.70
CA ASP A 229 11.84 6.38 15.99
C ASP A 229 12.55 5.21 15.28
N ARG A 230 11.91 4.04 15.20
CA ARG A 230 12.40 2.93 14.37
C ARG A 230 12.52 3.33 12.91
N LEU A 231 11.43 3.82 12.31
CA LEU A 231 11.40 4.21 10.89
C LEU A 231 12.45 5.29 10.59
N ASN A 232 12.59 6.28 11.48
CA ASN A 232 13.50 7.39 11.28
C ASN A 232 14.98 6.99 11.46
N ASN A 233 15.29 6.03 12.34
CA ASN A 233 16.68 5.63 12.62
C ASN A 233 17.18 4.45 11.78
N LEU A 234 16.28 3.52 11.41
CA LEU A 234 16.67 2.29 10.71
C LEU A 234 16.77 2.48 9.20
N GLU A 235 16.12 3.52 8.65
CA GLU A 235 16.17 3.87 7.23
C GLU A 235 15.86 2.68 6.30
N GLY A 236 14.86 1.86 6.67
CA GLY A 236 14.34 0.80 5.81
C GLY A 236 13.71 1.36 4.53
N GLN A 237 13.38 0.50 3.56
CA GLN A 237 13.08 0.95 2.18
C GLN A 237 11.99 2.03 2.09
N VAL A 238 10.94 1.93 2.90
CA VAL A 238 9.81 2.88 2.91
C VAL A 238 10.12 4.22 3.59
N SER A 239 11.23 4.33 4.33
CA SER A 239 11.53 5.50 5.16
C SER A 239 11.64 6.77 4.33
N GLY A 240 12.17 6.69 3.12
CA GLY A 240 12.29 7.81 2.19
C GLY A 240 10.94 8.46 1.86
N LEU A 241 9.87 7.68 1.75
CA LEU A 241 8.51 8.21 1.52
C LEU A 241 8.03 9.05 2.71
N ILE A 242 8.21 8.54 3.94
CA ILE A 242 7.58 9.16 5.13
C ILE A 242 8.41 10.33 5.67
N GLN A 243 9.74 10.20 5.66
CA GLN A 243 10.65 11.22 6.16
C GLN A 243 10.59 12.52 5.35
N LEU A 244 10.06 12.52 4.13
CA LEU A 244 9.81 13.75 3.37
C LEU A 244 8.75 14.64 4.04
N TYR A 245 7.81 14.05 4.75
CA TYR A 245 6.62 14.74 5.23
C TYR A 245 6.60 14.93 6.75
N VAL A 246 7.02 13.93 7.52
CA VAL A 246 6.97 13.93 8.99
C VAL A 246 8.31 14.44 9.57
N ASP A 247 8.23 15.38 10.51
CA ASP A 247 9.38 15.90 11.25
C ASP A 247 9.56 15.16 12.59
N THR A 248 8.51 15.14 13.42
CA THR A 248 8.55 14.49 14.74
C THR A 248 7.20 13.89 15.13
N VAL A 249 7.24 12.87 15.99
CA VAL A 249 6.06 12.25 16.60
C VAL A 249 6.18 12.33 18.11
N VAL A 250 5.12 12.73 18.79
CA VAL A 250 5.10 12.98 20.23
C VAL A 250 3.89 12.33 20.88
N ALA A 251 4.10 11.60 21.97
CA ALA A 251 3.04 11.19 22.87
C ALA A 251 2.73 12.36 23.81
N VAL A 252 1.57 12.99 23.64
CA VAL A 252 1.10 14.09 24.52
C VAL A 252 0.66 13.52 25.87
N ASP A 253 -0.01 12.36 25.82
CA ASP A 253 -0.36 11.49 26.94
C ASP A 253 -0.54 10.05 26.41
N ASP A 254 -0.97 9.12 27.27
CA ASP A 254 -1.08 7.69 26.92
C ASP A 254 -1.99 7.39 25.72
N LEU A 255 -2.96 8.26 25.42
CA LEU A 255 -3.95 8.07 24.35
C LEU A 255 -3.88 9.14 23.26
N THR A 256 -2.96 10.10 23.36
CA THR A 256 -2.90 11.22 22.42
C THR A 256 -1.53 11.26 21.75
N VAL A 257 -1.51 10.97 20.45
CA VAL A 257 -0.30 11.06 19.61
C VAL A 257 -0.39 12.27 18.68
N GLN A 258 0.71 13.00 18.58
CA GLN A 258 0.83 14.19 17.76
C GLN A 258 1.92 13.97 16.71
N TYR A 259 1.58 14.21 15.44
CA TYR A 259 2.51 14.25 14.32
C TYR A 259 2.77 15.71 13.94
N ASN A 260 4.04 16.11 13.92
CA ASN A 260 4.48 17.39 13.42
C ASN A 260 5.08 17.19 12.03
N LEU A 261 4.62 17.97 11.06
CA LEU A 261 5.01 17.85 9.67
C LEU A 261 6.06 18.91 9.31
N LYS A 262 6.85 18.62 8.26
CA LYS A 262 7.88 19.53 7.72
C LYS A 262 7.28 20.74 6.98
N SER A 263 6.05 20.61 6.50
CA SER A 263 5.23 21.64 5.87
C SER A 263 3.75 21.33 6.11
N SER A 264 2.83 22.19 5.67
CA SER A 264 1.42 21.83 5.55
C SER A 264 1.28 20.77 4.45
N PHE A 265 0.64 19.64 4.76
CA PHE A 265 0.34 18.58 3.79
C PHE A 265 -1.11 18.14 3.97
N GLY A 266 -2.02 18.68 3.17
CA GLY A 266 -3.46 18.40 3.23
C GLY A 266 -3.82 16.93 3.00
N PHE A 267 -2.95 16.18 2.32
CA PHE A 267 -3.08 14.73 2.12
C PHE A 267 -2.58 13.87 3.28
N PHE A 268 -2.03 14.46 4.35
CA PHE A 268 -1.48 13.70 5.48
C PHE A 268 -2.46 12.67 6.08
N PRO A 269 -3.79 12.92 6.18
CA PRO A 269 -4.74 11.90 6.58
C PRO A 269 -4.74 10.64 5.68
N ALA A 270 -4.56 10.79 4.36
CA ALA A 270 -4.47 9.66 3.44
C ALA A 270 -3.15 8.90 3.61
N LEU A 271 -2.05 9.62 3.84
CA LEU A 271 -0.76 9.03 4.16
C LEU A 271 -0.79 8.28 5.50
N ALA A 272 -1.45 8.83 6.52
CA ALA A 272 -1.61 8.24 7.85
C ALA A 272 -2.51 6.99 7.89
N ALA A 273 -3.10 6.61 6.75
CA ALA A 273 -3.83 5.35 6.58
C ALA A 273 -2.97 4.21 5.99
N THR A 274 -1.69 4.49 5.66
CA THR A 274 -0.79 3.51 5.01
C THR A 274 -0.05 2.62 6.02
N ALA A 275 0.54 1.53 5.54
CA ALA A 275 1.23 0.54 6.37
C ALA A 275 2.35 1.10 7.28
N PRO A 276 3.17 2.10 6.86
CA PRO A 276 4.17 2.71 7.73
C PRO A 276 3.63 3.41 8.99
N PHE A 277 2.31 3.69 9.04
CA PHE A 277 1.64 4.26 10.22
C PHE A 277 0.97 3.21 11.10
N VAL A 278 1.12 1.92 10.77
CA VAL A 278 0.71 0.82 11.64
C VAL A 278 1.69 0.73 12.80
N VAL A 279 1.15 0.79 14.02
CA VAL A 279 1.95 0.62 15.24
C VAL A 279 2.50 -0.80 15.33
N THR A 280 3.78 -0.92 15.68
CA THR A 280 4.49 -2.20 15.76
C THR A 280 4.61 -2.69 17.20
N ASN A 281 4.43 -4.00 17.41
CA ASN A 281 4.61 -4.61 18.72
C ASN A 281 6.12 -4.73 19.04
N PRO A 282 6.62 -4.11 20.13
CA PRO A 282 8.03 -4.16 20.49
C PRO A 282 8.55 -5.57 20.87
N ALA A 283 7.67 -6.55 21.08
CA ALA A 283 8.07 -7.94 21.27
C ALA A 283 8.61 -8.59 19.98
N GLU A 284 8.08 -8.21 18.82
CA GLU A 284 8.52 -8.69 17.50
C GLU A 284 9.48 -7.71 16.80
N PHE A 285 9.30 -6.41 17.01
CA PHE A 285 10.00 -5.35 16.30
C PHE A 285 10.89 -4.54 17.27
N LEU A 286 12.14 -5.00 17.45
CA LEU A 286 13.11 -4.45 18.42
C LEU A 286 13.77 -3.14 17.94
N PRO A 287 13.86 -2.07 18.76
CA PRO A 287 14.18 -0.70 18.33
C PRO A 287 15.33 -0.51 17.32
N ASP A 288 16.40 -1.32 17.45
CA ASP A 288 17.65 -1.14 16.70
C ASP A 288 17.82 -2.13 15.53
N ALA A 289 16.75 -2.83 15.10
CA ALA A 289 16.83 -3.80 14.01
C ALA A 289 15.53 -3.88 13.19
N ILE A 290 15.71 -3.93 11.86
CA ILE A 290 14.66 -4.36 10.93
C ILE A 290 14.43 -5.86 11.10
N ASN A 291 13.18 -6.26 11.21
CA ASN A 291 12.77 -7.66 11.28
C ASN A 291 11.84 -8.00 10.10
N GLN A 292 12.42 -8.29 8.94
CA GLN A 292 11.65 -8.53 7.71
C GLN A 292 10.71 -9.73 7.80
N PHE A 293 11.08 -10.77 8.54
CA PHE A 293 10.33 -12.03 8.61
C PHE A 293 10.18 -12.51 10.06
N PRO A 294 9.37 -11.81 10.87
CA PRO A 294 9.09 -12.25 12.23
C PRO A 294 8.35 -13.60 12.18
N ALA A 295 8.52 -14.42 13.23
CA ALA A 295 7.88 -15.74 13.28
C ALA A 295 6.34 -15.64 13.41
N ILE A 296 5.87 -14.56 14.04
CA ILE A 296 4.47 -14.18 14.24
C ILE A 296 4.34 -12.67 14.04
N VAL A 297 3.13 -12.18 13.79
CA VAL A 297 2.83 -10.74 13.80
C VAL A 297 1.59 -10.54 14.66
N ASP A 298 1.81 -10.09 15.89
CA ASP A 298 0.75 -9.80 16.86
C ASP A 298 0.47 -8.29 16.90
N GLY A 299 -0.07 -7.77 15.79
CA GLY A 299 -0.50 -6.39 15.69
C GLY A 299 -1.87 -6.13 16.34
N ILE A 300 -2.46 -4.97 16.04
CA ILE A 300 -3.78 -4.55 16.54
C ILE A 300 -4.91 -4.79 15.53
N GLY A 301 -4.60 -5.40 14.38
CA GLY A 301 -5.53 -5.60 13.28
C GLY A 301 -6.51 -6.75 13.50
N PRO A 302 -7.40 -7.01 12.53
CA PRO A 302 -8.42 -8.04 12.63
C PRO A 302 -7.85 -9.46 12.67
N TYR A 303 -6.66 -9.67 12.12
CA TYR A 303 -5.96 -10.94 12.17
C TYR A 303 -4.59 -10.80 12.83
N ARG A 304 -3.98 -11.94 13.17
CA ARG A 304 -2.57 -12.06 13.54
C ARG A 304 -1.91 -13.11 12.66
N MET A 305 -0.63 -12.93 12.34
CA MET A 305 0.12 -13.96 11.62
C MET A 305 0.65 -14.99 12.61
N VAL A 306 0.33 -16.26 12.38
CA VAL A 306 0.77 -17.37 13.26
C VAL A 306 1.84 -18.27 12.62
N SER A 307 2.00 -18.21 11.29
CA SER A 307 3.11 -18.85 10.61
C SER A 307 3.32 -18.28 9.20
N HIS A 308 4.57 -18.33 8.75
CA HIS A 308 4.93 -18.03 7.37
C HIS A 308 6.03 -19.00 6.92
N THR A 309 5.74 -19.74 5.85
CA THR A 309 6.71 -20.58 5.13
C THR A 309 6.92 -19.96 3.75
N PRO A 310 8.07 -19.30 3.49
CA PRO A 310 8.35 -18.63 2.22
C PRO A 310 8.15 -19.53 1.01
N GLY A 311 7.53 -19.00 -0.04
CA GLY A 311 7.20 -19.72 -1.27
C GLY A 311 6.13 -20.82 -1.15
N GLU A 312 5.59 -21.07 0.06
CA GLU A 312 4.53 -22.06 0.27
C GLU A 312 3.24 -21.40 0.74
N GLN A 313 3.22 -20.86 1.97
CA GLN A 313 2.02 -20.27 2.55
C GLN A 313 2.29 -19.38 3.76
N MET A 314 1.36 -18.50 4.05
CA MET A 314 1.21 -17.76 5.30
C MET A 314 -0.15 -18.05 5.91
N VAL A 315 -0.21 -18.19 7.24
CA VAL A 315 -1.45 -18.45 7.97
C VAL A 315 -1.72 -17.31 8.93
N LEU A 316 -2.91 -16.73 8.79
CA LEU A 316 -3.45 -15.72 9.69
C LEU A 316 -4.62 -16.31 10.47
N GLU A 317 -4.71 -15.98 11.75
CA GLU A 317 -5.85 -16.31 12.63
C GLU A 317 -6.55 -15.04 13.07
N ALA A 318 -7.86 -15.10 13.29
CA ALA A 318 -8.61 -13.97 13.83
C ALA A 318 -7.99 -13.50 15.16
N ASN A 319 -7.79 -12.19 15.30
CA ASN A 319 -7.22 -11.59 16.49
C ASN A 319 -8.28 -11.53 17.60
N PRO A 320 -8.10 -12.23 18.73
CA PRO A 320 -9.07 -12.22 19.83
C PRO A 320 -9.17 -10.87 20.56
N PHE A 321 -8.21 -9.97 20.34
CA PHE A 321 -8.16 -8.63 20.91
C PHE A 321 -8.49 -7.52 19.90
N TYR A 322 -9.03 -7.87 18.72
CA TYR A 322 -9.43 -6.87 17.74
C TYR A 322 -10.51 -5.93 18.31
N PHE A 323 -10.30 -4.64 18.12
CA PHE A 323 -11.12 -3.57 18.71
C PHE A 323 -12.35 -3.20 17.87
N GLY A 324 -12.39 -3.60 16.60
CA GLY A 324 -13.46 -3.24 15.67
C GLY A 324 -14.75 -4.05 15.90
N ASP A 325 -15.89 -3.44 15.63
CA ASP A 325 -17.21 -4.09 15.68
C ASP A 325 -17.42 -5.08 14.51
N ASP A 326 -16.57 -4.98 13.49
CA ASP A 326 -16.48 -5.79 12.28
C ASP A 326 -15.45 -6.93 12.43
N ALA A 327 -15.49 -7.60 13.59
CA ALA A 327 -14.65 -8.76 13.86
C ALA A 327 -14.81 -9.84 12.76
N PRO A 328 -13.70 -10.52 12.36
CA PRO A 328 -13.74 -11.48 11.26
C PRO A 328 -14.78 -12.59 11.45
N MET A 329 -15.59 -12.82 10.41
CA MET A 329 -16.41 -14.03 10.32
C MET A 329 -15.54 -15.26 10.01
N ILE A 330 -14.56 -15.09 9.11
CA ILE A 330 -13.55 -16.10 8.81
C ILE A 330 -12.51 -16.14 9.94
N GLN A 331 -12.30 -17.30 10.54
CA GLN A 331 -11.37 -17.45 11.68
C GLN A 331 -9.93 -17.73 11.25
N THR A 332 -9.73 -18.21 10.01
CA THR A 332 -8.41 -18.52 9.48
C THR A 332 -8.31 -18.11 8.00
N VAL A 333 -7.28 -17.33 7.68
CA VAL A 333 -6.92 -17.00 6.30
C VAL A 333 -5.62 -17.71 5.97
N ILE A 334 -5.64 -18.53 4.93
CA ILE A 334 -4.44 -19.16 4.39
C ILE A 334 -4.09 -18.44 3.09
N ILE A 335 -2.99 -17.71 3.09
CA ILE A 335 -2.40 -17.12 1.89
C ILE A 335 -1.46 -18.16 1.30
N LYS A 336 -1.73 -18.62 0.08
CA LYS A 336 -0.97 -19.64 -0.61
C LYS A 336 -0.19 -19.03 -1.77
N TYR A 337 1.13 -19.22 -1.75
CA TYR A 337 2.01 -18.68 -2.77
C TYR A 337 2.11 -19.63 -3.97
N PHE A 338 2.03 -19.05 -5.17
CA PHE A 338 2.14 -19.75 -6.43
C PHE A 338 3.28 -19.17 -7.25
N ALA A 339 4.10 -20.05 -7.83
CA ALA A 339 5.24 -19.61 -8.64
C ALA A 339 4.86 -18.90 -9.96
N ASN A 340 3.63 -19.04 -10.45
CA ASN A 340 3.17 -18.35 -11.65
C ASN A 340 1.64 -18.28 -11.76
N PRO A 341 1.10 -17.38 -12.60
CA PRO A 341 -0.33 -17.16 -12.71
C PRO A 341 -1.11 -18.36 -13.25
N THR A 342 -0.51 -19.19 -14.12
CA THR A 342 -1.17 -20.37 -14.67
C THR A 342 -1.41 -21.46 -13.62
N THR A 343 -0.49 -21.68 -12.68
CA THR A 343 -0.72 -22.65 -11.60
C THR A 343 -1.77 -22.16 -10.62
N MET A 344 -1.79 -20.85 -10.33
CA MET A 344 -2.82 -20.22 -9.51
C MET A 344 -4.20 -20.26 -10.19
N SER A 345 -4.29 -19.98 -11.50
CA SER A 345 -5.54 -20.02 -12.26
C SER A 345 -6.15 -21.42 -12.31
N ASN A 346 -5.32 -22.46 -12.42
CA ASN A 346 -5.77 -23.85 -12.31
C ASN A 346 -6.23 -24.20 -10.88
N ALA A 347 -5.62 -23.61 -9.85
CA ALA A 347 -6.00 -23.86 -8.46
C ALA A 347 -7.39 -23.30 -8.14
N ILE A 348 -7.72 -22.09 -8.59
CA ILE A 348 -9.06 -21.52 -8.40
C ILE A 348 -10.11 -22.31 -9.19
N GLU A 349 -9.82 -22.68 -10.43
CA GLU A 349 -10.72 -23.48 -11.28
C GLU A 349 -11.01 -24.88 -10.73
N SER A 350 -10.00 -25.54 -10.14
CA SER A 350 -10.16 -26.86 -9.52
C SER A 350 -10.77 -26.81 -8.11
N GLY A 351 -10.98 -25.61 -7.56
CA GLY A 351 -11.50 -25.42 -6.21
C GLY A 351 -10.49 -25.63 -5.09
N ALA A 352 -9.19 -25.59 -5.39
CA ALA A 352 -8.11 -25.76 -4.42
C ALA A 352 -7.77 -24.46 -3.64
N ILE A 353 -8.28 -23.32 -4.09
CA ILE A 353 -8.27 -22.02 -3.41
C ILE A 353 -9.65 -21.37 -3.58
N ASP A 354 -9.98 -20.40 -2.72
CA ASP A 354 -11.26 -19.68 -2.73
C ASP A 354 -11.19 -18.37 -3.49
N ILE A 355 -10.05 -17.69 -3.41
CA ILE A 355 -9.76 -16.42 -4.06
C ILE A 355 -8.39 -16.54 -4.74
N ALA A 356 -8.25 -16.03 -5.97
CA ALA A 356 -6.99 -15.77 -6.64
C ALA A 356 -6.83 -14.25 -6.79
N TRP A 357 -5.81 -13.70 -6.13
CA TRP A 357 -5.58 -12.25 -6.03
C TRP A 357 -4.12 -11.89 -6.25
N ARG A 358 -3.92 -10.74 -6.90
CA ARG A 358 -2.65 -10.20 -7.44
C ARG A 358 -2.08 -11.04 -8.58
N THR A 359 -1.61 -10.35 -9.62
CA THR A 359 -0.74 -10.89 -10.68
C THR A 359 -1.28 -12.09 -11.46
N LEU A 360 -2.59 -12.38 -11.43
CA LEU A 360 -3.24 -13.40 -12.28
C LEU A 360 -3.04 -13.10 -13.78
N GLY A 361 -2.91 -11.83 -14.13
CA GLY A 361 -2.68 -11.34 -15.48
C GLY A 361 -3.91 -11.47 -16.40
N PRO A 362 -3.98 -10.67 -17.48
CA PRO A 362 -5.17 -10.60 -18.34
C PRO A 362 -5.47 -11.91 -19.08
N VAL A 363 -4.45 -12.68 -19.44
CA VAL A 363 -4.62 -13.95 -20.18
C VAL A 363 -5.41 -14.97 -19.36
N GLU A 364 -5.03 -15.17 -18.09
CA GLU A 364 -5.71 -16.13 -17.21
C GLU A 364 -7.05 -15.58 -16.75
N ALA A 365 -7.16 -14.28 -16.47
CA ALA A 365 -8.43 -13.65 -16.09
C ALA A 365 -9.50 -13.80 -17.20
N ILE A 366 -9.16 -13.52 -18.46
CA ILE A 366 -10.08 -13.68 -19.61
C ILE A 366 -10.48 -15.15 -19.78
N ARG A 367 -9.55 -16.08 -19.57
CA ARG A 367 -9.85 -17.52 -19.63
C ARG A 367 -10.86 -17.92 -18.55
N LEU A 368 -10.65 -17.46 -17.32
CA LEU A 368 -11.50 -17.78 -16.16
C LEU A 368 -12.92 -17.21 -16.27
N GLN A 369 -13.14 -16.13 -17.04
CA GLN A 369 -14.50 -15.62 -17.31
C GLN A 369 -15.41 -16.65 -18.00
N SER A 370 -14.84 -17.69 -18.61
CA SER A 370 -15.60 -18.78 -19.26
C SER A 370 -15.78 -20.02 -18.36
N VAL A 371 -15.25 -20.01 -17.14
CA VAL A 371 -15.33 -21.11 -16.18
C VAL A 371 -16.55 -20.94 -15.28
N GLU A 372 -17.38 -21.98 -15.16
CA GLU A 372 -18.53 -22.00 -14.27
C GLU A 372 -18.07 -22.17 -12.81
N GLY A 373 -18.74 -21.51 -11.86
CA GLY A 373 -18.41 -21.61 -10.43
C GLY A 373 -17.37 -20.61 -9.92
N VAL A 374 -16.93 -19.67 -10.77
CA VAL A 374 -16.04 -18.57 -10.39
C VAL A 374 -16.54 -17.24 -10.96
N THR A 375 -16.29 -16.18 -10.22
CA THR A 375 -16.51 -14.79 -10.62
C THR A 375 -15.16 -14.10 -10.83
N VAL A 376 -14.98 -13.47 -11.99
CA VAL A 376 -13.80 -12.66 -12.32
C VAL A 376 -14.20 -11.19 -12.30
N VAL A 377 -13.53 -10.40 -11.47
CA VAL A 377 -13.70 -8.95 -11.37
C VAL A 377 -12.43 -8.28 -11.83
N GLN A 378 -12.56 -7.38 -12.80
CA GLN A 378 -11.52 -6.40 -13.08
C GLN A 378 -11.58 -5.34 -11.99
N VAL A 379 -10.45 -5.11 -11.32
CA VAL A 379 -10.33 -4.08 -10.29
C VAL A 379 -10.10 -2.74 -10.99
N ASP A 380 -10.84 -1.72 -10.57
CA ASP A 380 -10.60 -0.32 -10.94
C ASP A 380 -9.38 0.22 -10.18
N ALA A 381 -8.27 -0.49 -10.36
CA ALA A 381 -7.01 -0.28 -9.70
C ALA A 381 -6.13 0.61 -10.58
N PRO A 382 -5.57 1.70 -10.04
CA PRO A 382 -4.78 2.63 -10.83
C PRO A 382 -3.34 2.12 -10.89
N ALA A 383 -3.06 1.12 -11.74
CA ALA A 383 -1.70 0.73 -12.07
C ALA A 383 -1.26 1.44 -13.34
N LEU A 384 -0.42 2.48 -13.26
CA LEU A 384 -0.02 3.21 -14.47
C LEU A 384 1.23 2.58 -15.07
N ARG A 385 1.23 2.35 -16.39
CA ARG A 385 2.46 2.18 -17.18
C ARG A 385 2.76 3.48 -17.89
N TYR A 386 4.02 3.91 -17.82
CA TYR A 386 4.47 5.18 -18.39
C TYR A 386 5.87 5.08 -18.97
N MET A 387 6.15 5.98 -19.91
CA MET A 387 7.50 6.18 -20.46
C MET A 387 8.20 7.28 -19.67
N VAL A 388 9.42 7.00 -19.22
CA VAL A 388 10.30 7.97 -18.58
C VAL A 388 11.29 8.51 -19.60
N PHE A 389 11.55 9.81 -19.55
CA PHE A 389 12.65 10.47 -20.25
C PHE A 389 13.61 10.99 -19.19
N ASN A 390 14.89 10.67 -19.32
CA ASN A 390 15.89 11.25 -18.43
C ASN A 390 16.25 12.66 -18.93
N HIS A 391 15.76 13.69 -18.22
CA HIS A 391 15.92 15.11 -18.60
C HIS A 391 17.36 15.63 -18.52
N THR A 392 18.26 14.86 -17.91
CA THR A 392 19.69 15.19 -17.83
C THR A 392 20.55 14.38 -18.79
N TYR A 393 19.96 13.40 -19.50
CA TYR A 393 20.71 12.55 -20.41
C TYR A 393 21.17 13.33 -21.64
N THR A 394 22.50 13.40 -21.82
CA THR A 394 23.10 14.04 -23.00
C THR A 394 23.51 12.99 -24.02
N ILE A 395 23.08 13.14 -25.27
CA ILE A 395 23.59 12.33 -26.38
C ILE A 395 24.98 12.88 -26.74
N SER A 396 26.03 12.08 -26.57
CA SER A 396 27.35 12.41 -27.10
C SER A 396 27.30 12.40 -28.63
N GLU A 397 27.65 13.53 -29.27
CA GLU A 397 27.73 13.67 -30.73
C GLU A 397 28.75 12.74 -31.41
#